data_AF-A0A916YVQ2-F1
#
_entry.id   AF-A0A916YVQ2-F1
#
_cell.length_a   1.000
_cell.length_b   1.000
_cell.length_c   1.000
_cell.angle_alpha   90.00
_cell.angle_beta   90.00
_cell.angle_gamma   90.00
#
_symmetry.space_group_name_H-M   'P 1'
#
loop_
_entity.id
_entity.type
_entity.pdbx_description
1 polymer ?
#
loop_
_entity_poly.entity_id
_entity_poly.type
_entity_poly.pdbx_seq_one_letter_code
_entity_poly.pdbx_strand_id
1 'polypeptide(L)'
;MRTVKALDQLTDEEVNASPDPSSHSISALILHIHGNVQERILKGILQQEADRGNPWKPAYMTCAELVHYIQTDMDTVIRAVNSLKPEQWLHTQTVRNRERTHLDMLHQCAAHYSEHMGQILYLTKWLRKEQYKSTSI
;
A
#
# COMPACT_ATOMS: atom_id res chain seq x y z
N MET A 1 -7.50 5.77 -8.85
CA MET A 1 -6.82 6.19 -7.59
C MET A 1 -5.63 7.09 -7.90
N ARG A 2 -5.22 7.98 -6.98
CA ARG A 2 -4.09 8.91 -7.18
C ARG A 2 -2.76 8.17 -7.41
N THR A 3 -2.53 7.07 -6.72
CA THR A 3 -1.34 6.22 -6.85
C THR A 3 -1.23 5.62 -8.26
N VAL A 4 -2.34 5.09 -8.79
CA VAL A 4 -2.39 4.58 -10.18
C VAL A 4 -2.11 5.70 -11.19
N LYS A 5 -2.75 6.86 -11.05
CA LYS A 5 -2.48 8.04 -11.91
C LYS A 5 -1.03 8.53 -11.84
N ALA A 6 -0.31 8.23 -10.76
CA ALA A 6 1.10 8.54 -10.63
C ALA A 6 1.95 7.54 -11.42
N LEU A 7 1.63 6.24 -11.31
CA LEU A 7 2.28 5.17 -12.08
C LEU A 7 2.08 5.30 -13.59
N ASP A 8 0.91 5.77 -14.05
CA ASP A 8 0.61 6.01 -15.47
C ASP A 8 1.56 7.01 -16.15
N GLN A 9 2.37 7.73 -15.37
CA GLN A 9 3.32 8.72 -15.85
C GLN A 9 4.77 8.21 -15.89
N LEU A 10 5.02 7.00 -15.41
CA LEU A 10 6.36 6.46 -15.16
C LEU A 10 6.63 5.20 -15.99
N THR A 11 7.92 4.91 -16.23
CA THR A 11 8.35 3.62 -16.81
C THR A 11 8.62 2.58 -15.72
N ASP A 12 8.76 1.32 -16.15
CA ASP A 12 9.12 0.21 -15.27
C ASP A 12 10.50 0.44 -14.60
N GLU A 13 11.47 1.05 -15.29
CA GLU A 13 12.75 1.43 -14.68
C GLU A 13 12.57 2.48 -13.59
N GLU A 14 11.73 3.48 -13.83
CA GLU A 14 11.56 4.63 -12.95
C GLU A 14 10.87 4.26 -11.63
N VAL A 15 9.93 3.31 -11.65
CA VAL A 15 9.29 2.84 -10.42
C VAL A 15 10.22 2.00 -9.54
N ASN A 16 11.27 1.41 -10.12
CA ASN A 16 12.30 0.68 -9.40
C ASN A 16 13.51 1.54 -9.00
N ALA A 17 13.59 2.78 -9.49
CA ALA A 17 14.66 3.70 -9.12
C ALA A 17 14.45 4.28 -7.71
N SER A 18 15.55 4.44 -6.98
CA SER A 18 15.61 5.20 -5.72
C SER A 18 16.43 6.48 -5.92
N PRO A 19 16.04 7.61 -5.30
CA PRO A 19 16.85 8.84 -5.34
C PRO A 19 18.28 8.66 -4.79
N ASP A 20 18.40 7.83 -3.76
CA ASP A 20 19.66 7.53 -3.07
C ASP A 20 19.55 6.18 -2.33
N PRO A 21 20.66 5.59 -1.84
CA PRO A 21 20.66 4.27 -1.20
C PRO A 21 19.83 4.16 0.10
N SER A 22 19.51 5.28 0.75
CA SER A 22 18.69 5.30 1.98
C SER A 22 17.19 5.48 1.70
N SER A 23 16.83 5.86 0.47
CA SER A 23 15.46 6.07 0.04
C SER A 23 14.84 4.82 -0.58
N HIS A 24 13.57 4.58 -0.29
CA HIS A 24 12.79 3.53 -0.96
C HIS A 24 12.39 3.96 -2.37
N SER A 25 12.38 2.98 -3.30
CA SER A 25 11.77 3.14 -4.63
C SER A 25 10.25 3.12 -4.53
N ILE A 26 9.56 3.56 -5.60
CA ILE A 26 8.09 3.47 -5.66
C ILE A 26 7.62 2.02 -5.55
N SER A 27 8.31 1.08 -6.20
CA SER A 27 8.00 -0.35 -6.13
C SER A 27 8.13 -0.89 -4.70
N ALA A 28 9.18 -0.51 -3.97
CA ALA A 28 9.37 -0.90 -2.57
C ALA A 28 8.27 -0.33 -1.66
N LEU A 29 7.85 0.92 -1.87
CA LEU A 29 6.77 1.53 -1.11
C LEU A 29 5.43 0.81 -1.32
N ILE A 30 5.10 0.44 -2.55
CA ILE A 30 3.87 -0.29 -2.88
C ILE A 30 3.89 -1.69 -2.27
N LEU A 31 5.01 -2.41 -2.37
CA LEU A 31 5.18 -3.72 -1.75
C LEU A 31 5.09 -3.66 -0.21
N HIS A 32 5.60 -2.59 0.40
CA HIS A 32 5.47 -2.37 1.83
C HIS A 32 4.01 -2.13 2.25
N ILE A 33 3.25 -1.36 1.48
CA ILE A 33 1.80 -1.21 1.68
C ILE A 33 1.10 -2.56 1.53
N HIS A 34 1.42 -3.32 0.48
CA HIS A 34 0.85 -4.65 0.26
C HIS A 34 1.08 -5.58 1.46
N GLY A 35 2.32 -5.67 1.94
CA GLY A 35 2.63 -6.45 3.13
C GLY A 35 1.89 -5.98 4.39
N ASN A 36 1.53 -4.70 4.49
CA ASN A 36 0.68 -4.17 5.56
C ASN A 36 -0.77 -4.65 5.42
N VAL A 37 -1.35 -4.58 4.22
CA VAL A 37 -2.72 -5.05 3.95
C VAL A 37 -2.85 -6.55 4.20
N GLN A 38 -1.88 -7.34 3.73
CA GLN A 38 -1.81 -8.78 3.95
C GLN A 38 -1.84 -9.13 5.46
N GLU A 39 -0.97 -8.52 6.27
CA GLU A 39 -0.88 -8.87 7.69
C GLU A 39 -2.01 -8.29 8.54
N ARG A 40 -2.43 -7.04 8.29
CA ARG A 40 -3.37 -6.34 9.18
C ARG A 40 -4.82 -6.55 8.80
N ILE A 41 -5.11 -6.63 7.51
CA ILE A 41 -6.47 -6.70 7.00
C ILE A 41 -6.82 -8.15 6.66
N LEU A 42 -6.06 -8.80 5.77
CA LEU A 42 -6.40 -10.15 5.31
C LEU A 42 -6.25 -11.19 6.43
N LYS A 43 -5.09 -11.22 7.08
CA LYS A 43 -4.83 -12.12 8.21
C LYS A 43 -5.46 -11.64 9.52
N GLY A 44 -5.32 -10.35 9.82
CA GLY A 44 -5.78 -9.79 11.10
C GLY A 44 -7.31 -9.70 11.22
N ILE A 45 -7.96 -9.00 10.28
CA ILE A 45 -9.40 -8.72 10.34
C ILE A 45 -10.22 -9.84 9.70
N LEU A 46 -9.84 -10.27 8.49
CA LEU A 46 -10.57 -11.28 7.73
C LEU A 46 -10.23 -12.72 8.15
N GLN A 47 -9.18 -12.91 8.96
CA GLN A 47 -8.72 -14.23 9.44
C GLN A 47 -8.46 -15.23 8.30
N GLN A 48 -7.96 -14.73 7.17
CA GLN A 48 -7.59 -15.53 6.01
C GLN A 48 -6.08 -15.73 5.94
N GLU A 49 -5.63 -16.74 5.20
CA GLU A 49 -4.21 -16.89 4.90
C GLU A 49 -3.71 -15.68 4.11
N ALA A 50 -2.55 -15.17 4.52
CA ALA A 50 -1.91 -14.03 3.88
C ALA A 50 -0.61 -14.49 3.24
N ASP A 51 -0.38 -14.03 2.01
CA ASP A 51 0.91 -14.15 1.36
C ASP A 51 1.55 -12.77 1.37
N ARG A 52 2.50 -12.56 2.28
CA ARG A 52 3.22 -11.30 2.39
C ARG A 52 4.16 -11.06 1.20
N GLY A 53 4.33 -12.05 0.32
CA GLY A 53 5.43 -12.13 -0.62
C GLY A 53 6.76 -12.29 0.11
N ASN A 54 7.85 -12.38 -0.65
CA ASN A 54 9.19 -12.34 -0.08
C ASN A 54 9.67 -10.88 0.01
N PRO A 55 9.71 -10.25 1.21
CA PRO A 55 10.19 -8.87 1.36
C PRO A 55 11.68 -8.71 1.02
N TRP A 56 12.40 -9.81 0.79
CA TRP A 56 13.83 -9.85 0.49
C TRP A 56 14.15 -10.24 -0.95
N LYS A 57 13.14 -10.38 -1.83
CA LYS A 57 13.38 -10.46 -3.27
C LYS A 57 13.25 -9.04 -3.85
N PRO A 58 14.37 -8.35 -4.16
CA PRO A 58 14.33 -7.24 -5.10
C PRO A 58 14.08 -7.84 -6.49
N ALA A 59 12.83 -8.20 -6.77
CA ALA A 59 12.39 -8.44 -8.12
C ALA A 59 12.08 -7.07 -8.70
N TYR A 60 12.66 -6.80 -9.87
CA TYR A 60 12.21 -5.71 -10.72
C TYR A 60 10.69 -5.82 -10.90
N MET A 61 9.97 -4.73 -10.68
CA MET A 61 8.51 -4.68 -10.79
C MET A 61 8.07 -3.80 -11.95
N THR A 62 7.16 -4.30 -12.77
CA THR A 62 6.51 -3.50 -13.82
C THR A 62 5.44 -2.59 -13.22
N CYS A 63 5.14 -1.47 -13.89
CA CYS A 63 4.01 -0.62 -13.56
C CYS A 63 2.70 -1.42 -13.52
N ALA A 64 2.53 -2.40 -14.42
CA ALA A 64 1.35 -3.25 -14.47
C ALA A 64 1.20 -4.12 -13.21
N GLU A 65 2.27 -4.75 -12.73
CA GLU A 65 2.26 -5.52 -11.47
C GLU A 65 1.95 -4.62 -10.27
N LEU A 66 2.54 -3.43 -10.22
CA LEU A 66 2.29 -2.47 -9.14
C LEU A 66 0.84 -2.00 -9.11
N VAL A 67 0.23 -1.74 -10.28
CA VAL A 67 -1.19 -1.42 -10.38
C VAL A 67 -2.06 -2.60 -9.90
N HIS A 68 -1.70 -3.83 -10.26
CA HIS A 68 -2.40 -5.03 -9.82
C HIS A 68 -2.37 -5.19 -8.29
N TYR A 69 -1.23 -4.96 -7.64
CA TYR A 69 -1.13 -4.95 -6.17
C TYR A 69 -2.04 -3.89 -5.55
N ILE A 70 -1.97 -2.65 -6.06
CA ILE A 70 -2.79 -1.53 -5.56
C ILE A 70 -4.28 -1.86 -5.63
N GLN A 71 -4.75 -2.44 -6.74
CA GLN A 71 -6.16 -2.81 -6.92
C GLN A 71 -6.57 -3.95 -5.97
N THR A 72 -5.78 -5.03 -5.94
CA THR A 72 -6.03 -6.19 -5.08
C THR A 72 -6.07 -5.81 -3.60
N ASP A 73 -5.19 -4.91 -3.16
CA ASP A 73 -5.15 -4.41 -1.79
C ASP A 73 -6.39 -3.61 -1.44
N MET A 74 -6.81 -2.70 -2.33
CA MET A 74 -8.00 -1.89 -2.10
C MET A 74 -9.27 -2.72 -2.11
N ASP A 75 -9.38 -3.70 -3.00
CA ASP A 75 -10.50 -4.64 -3.01
C ASP A 75 -10.56 -5.45 -1.71
N THR A 76 -9.40 -5.84 -1.17
CA THR A 76 -9.30 -6.52 0.12
C THR A 76 -9.76 -5.62 1.27
N VAL A 77 -9.35 -4.35 1.29
CA VAL A 77 -9.80 -3.37 2.30
C VAL A 77 -11.30 -3.12 2.20
N ILE A 78 -11.82 -2.89 1.00
CA ILE A 78 -13.26 -2.66 0.77
C ILE A 78 -14.08 -3.87 1.20
N ARG A 79 -13.64 -5.08 0.85
CA ARG A 79 -14.27 -6.33 1.27
C ARG A 79 -14.29 -6.47 2.79
N ALA A 80 -13.19 -6.15 3.47
CA ALA A 80 -13.13 -6.18 4.92
C ALA A 80 -14.12 -5.21 5.55
N VAL A 81 -14.14 -3.95 5.10
CA VAL A 81 -15.05 -2.93 5.64
C VAL A 81 -16.52 -3.33 5.42
N ASN A 82 -16.86 -3.88 4.26
CA ASN A 82 -18.23 -4.27 3.93
C ASN A 82 -18.71 -5.56 4.62
N SER A 83 -17.79 -6.42 5.07
CA SER A 83 -18.15 -7.71 5.68
C SER A 83 -18.27 -7.66 7.21
N LEU A 84 -17.72 -6.63 7.86
CA LEU A 84 -17.74 -6.49 9.31
C LEU A 84 -19.15 -6.17 9.84
N LYS A 85 -19.66 -7.02 10.74
CA LYS A 85 -20.83 -6.74 11.57
C LYS A 85 -20.51 -5.70 12.65
N PRO A 86 -21.50 -4.95 13.17
CA PRO A 86 -21.28 -3.89 14.16
C PRO A 86 -20.39 -4.30 15.35
N GLU A 87 -20.56 -5.51 15.88
CA GLU A 87 -19.82 -6.00 17.04
C GLU A 87 -18.36 -6.32 16.70
N GLN A 88 -18.10 -6.72 15.46
CA GLN A 88 -16.77 -7.12 14.98
C GLN A 88 -15.82 -5.92 14.81
N TRP A 89 -16.33 -4.68 14.81
CA TRP A 89 -15.49 -3.48 14.77
C TRP A 89 -14.63 -3.32 16.04
N LEU A 90 -15.10 -3.86 17.17
CA LEU A 90 -14.41 -3.81 18.46
C LEU A 90 -13.59 -5.07 18.77
N HIS A 91 -13.67 -6.10 17.94
CA HIS A 91 -12.79 -7.27 18.05
C HIS A 91 -11.33 -6.85 17.92
N THR A 92 -10.44 -7.55 18.63
CA THR A 92 -9.03 -7.21 18.71
C THR A 92 -8.13 -8.17 17.92
N GLN A 93 -7.01 -7.65 17.47
CA GLN A 93 -5.87 -8.41 16.98
C GLN A 93 -4.59 -7.95 17.70
N THR A 94 -3.63 -8.87 17.88
CA THR A 94 -2.34 -8.55 18.49
C THR A 94 -1.37 -8.02 17.45
N VAL A 95 -0.97 -6.76 17.57
CA VAL A 95 0.01 -6.12 16.70
C VAL A 95 1.15 -5.56 17.55
N ARG A 96 2.37 -6.08 17.34
CA ARG A 96 3.57 -5.68 18.10
C ARG A 96 3.34 -5.75 19.62
N ASN A 97 2.83 -6.88 20.09
CA ASN A 97 2.53 -7.16 21.51
C ASN A 97 1.51 -6.21 22.16
N ARG A 98 0.64 -5.57 21.35
CA ARG A 98 -0.45 -4.75 21.84
C ARG A 98 -1.75 -5.17 21.17
N GLU A 99 -2.81 -5.26 21.96
CA GLU A 99 -4.16 -5.45 21.43
C GLU A 99 -4.64 -4.17 20.76
N ARG A 100 -5.26 -4.35 19.59
CA ARG A 100 -5.77 -3.27 18.76
C ARG A 100 -7.12 -3.69 18.20
N THR A 101 -8.13 -2.83 18.34
CA THR A 101 -9.44 -3.12 17.73
C THR A 101 -9.34 -3.06 16.20
N HIS A 102 -10.27 -3.72 15.50
CA HIS A 102 -10.35 -3.63 14.05
C HIS A 102 -10.55 -2.19 13.57
N LEU A 103 -11.34 -1.39 14.30
CA LEU A 103 -11.51 0.04 14.04
C LEU A 103 -10.17 0.80 14.12
N ASP A 104 -9.41 0.61 15.20
CA ASP A 104 -8.09 1.25 15.37
C ASP A 104 -7.12 0.78 14.27
N MET A 105 -7.18 -0.49 13.88
CA MET A 105 -6.34 -1.04 12.83
C MET A 105 -6.65 -0.46 11.45
N LEU A 106 -7.93 -0.37 11.08
CA LEU A 106 -8.34 0.26 9.82
C LEU A 106 -7.94 1.73 9.75
N HIS A 107 -8.08 2.47 10.86
CA HIS A 107 -7.64 3.86 10.95
C HIS A 107 -6.11 3.99 10.77
N GLN A 108 -5.33 3.16 11.46
CA GLN A 108 -3.87 3.15 11.32
C GLN A 108 -3.43 2.76 9.89
N CYS A 109 -4.07 1.76 9.28
CA CYS A 109 -3.81 1.37 7.89
C CYS A 109 -4.13 2.50 6.92
N ALA A 110 -5.22 3.24 7.12
CA ALA A 110 -5.57 4.39 6.28
C ALA A 110 -4.52 5.52 6.38
N ALA A 111 -4.09 5.85 7.60
CA ALA A 111 -3.04 6.85 7.82
C ALA A 111 -1.70 6.43 7.20
N HIS A 112 -1.29 5.18 7.41
CA HIS A 112 -0.07 4.61 6.85
C HIS A 112 -0.09 4.57 5.31
N TYR A 113 -1.23 4.20 4.71
CA TYR A 113 -1.41 4.26 3.26
C TYR A 113 -1.25 5.70 2.74
N SER A 114 -1.86 6.68 3.41
CA SER A 114 -1.78 8.09 3.02
C SER A 114 -0.35 8.63 3.09
N GLU A 115 0.42 8.24 4.11
CA GLU A 115 1.83 8.61 4.26
C GLU A 115 2.67 8.13 3.07
N HIS A 116 2.57 6.83 2.73
CA HIS A 116 3.31 6.26 1.62
C HIS A 116 2.80 6.71 0.24
N MET A 117 1.50 6.97 0.10
CA MET A 117 0.96 7.64 -1.08
C MET A 117 1.61 9.02 -1.26
N GLY A 118 1.81 9.78 -0.18
CA GLY A 118 2.53 11.06 -0.22
C GLY A 118 3.95 10.91 -0.76
N GLN A 119 4.69 9.90 -0.30
CA GLN A 119 6.04 9.59 -0.79
C GLN A 119 6.04 9.20 -2.27
N ILE A 120 5.13 8.35 -2.71
CA ILE A 120 4.99 7.95 -4.13
C ILE A 120 4.72 9.18 -5.01
N LEU A 121 3.80 10.05 -4.59
CA LEU A 121 3.47 11.27 -5.32
C LEU A 121 4.67 12.23 -5.39
N TYR A 122 5.45 12.35 -4.31
CA TYR A 122 6.66 13.14 -4.29
C TYR A 122 7.73 12.59 -5.23
N LEU A 123 8.00 11.28 -5.20
CA LEU A 123 8.95 10.62 -6.10
C LEU A 123 8.52 10.77 -7.57
N THR A 124 7.23 10.64 -7.86
CA THR A 124 6.70 10.86 -9.21
C THR A 124 6.93 12.29 -9.68
N LYS A 125 6.69 13.28 -8.82
CA LYS A 125 7.00 14.69 -9.12
C LYS A 125 8.49 14.91 -9.35
N TRP A 126 9.34 14.29 -8.54
CA TRP A 126 10.80 14.37 -8.70
C TRP A 126 11.26 13.79 -10.05
N LEU A 127 10.70 12.66 -10.48
CA LEU A 127 10.99 12.02 -11.77
C LEU A 127 10.43 12.77 -12.99
N ARG A 128 9.28 13.43 -12.85
CA ARG A 128 8.63 14.17 -13.96
C ARG A 128 8.99 15.65 -14.02
N LYS A 129 9.44 16.24 -12.92
CA LYS A 129 9.76 17.67 -12.84
C LYS A 129 8.59 18.51 -13.40
N GLU A 130 8.85 19.38 -14.35
CA GLU A 130 7.87 20.24 -15.02
C GLU A 130 6.83 19.45 -15.84
N GLN A 131 7.12 18.19 -16.19
CA GLN A 131 6.19 17.33 -16.96
C GLN A 131 5.16 16.62 -16.07
N TYR A 132 5.22 16.83 -14.74
CA TYR A 132 4.29 16.19 -13.81
C TYR A 132 2.84 16.62 -14.08
N LYS A 133 1.97 15.64 -14.30
CA LYS A 133 0.52 15.86 -14.40
C LYS A 133 -0.11 15.64 -13.02
N SER A 134 -0.87 16.64 -12.56
CA SER A 134 -1.58 16.56 -11.29
C SER A 134 -2.45 15.30 -11.22
N THR A 135 -2.31 14.55 -10.13
CA THR A 135 -3.15 13.39 -9.83
C THR A 135 -4.43 13.76 -9.08
N SER A 136 -4.50 15.00 -8.56
CA SER A 136 -5.72 15.63 -8.06
C SER A 136 -6.47 16.26 -9.22
N ILE A 137 -7.80 16.17 -9.16
CA ILE A 137 -8.68 17.10 -9.89
C ILE A 137 -8.41 18.50 -9.34
#